data_AF-A0A5H2Y465-F1
#
_entry.id   AF-A0A5H2Y465-F1
#
_cell.length_a   1.000
_cell.length_b   1.000
_cell.length_c   1.000
_cell.angle_alpha   90.00
_cell.angle_beta   90.00
_cell.angle_gamma   90.00
#
_symmetry.space_group_name_H-M   'P 1'
#
loop_
_entity.id
_entity.type
_entity.pdbx_description
1 polymer ?
#
loop_
_entity_poly.entity_id
_entity_poly.type
_entity_poly.pdbx_seq_one_letter_code
_entity_poly.pdbx_strand_id
1 'polypeptide(L)'
;MAPSLVRLYEQMPEPKYVIAMGACTITGGMFSTDSYSTVRGVDKLIPVDVYLPGCPPKPEAVIDAITKLRKKISREIYEDRIRSQQENRCFTTSHKFRVGCSTHTGNYDQELLYQPPSTSEIPPEIFFKYKSSVASHELVN
;
A
#
# COMPACT_ATOMS: atom_id res chain seq x y z
N MET A 1 -0.52 -1.86 1.89
CA MET A 1 0.04 -2.64 0.75
C MET A 1 1.13 -3.62 1.18
N ALA A 2 2.09 -3.23 2.01
CA ALA A 2 3.20 -4.11 2.45
C ALA A 2 2.79 -5.55 2.85
N PRO A 3 1.80 -5.78 3.75
CA PRO A 3 1.41 -7.16 4.12
C PRO A 3 0.75 -7.92 2.97
N SER A 4 -0.01 -7.23 2.11
CA SER A 4 -0.65 -7.82 0.94
C SER A 4 0.39 -8.31 -0.07
N LEU A 5 1.49 -7.56 -0.25
CA LEU A 5 2.59 -7.94 -1.14
C LEU A 5 3.29 -9.22 -0.65
N VAL A 6 3.60 -9.30 0.65
CA VAL A 6 4.22 -10.51 1.25
C VAL A 6 3.31 -11.71 1.07
N ARG A 7 2.00 -11.55 1.32
CA ARG A 7 1.01 -12.61 1.10
C ARG A 7 0.98 -13.10 -0.35
N LEU A 8 1.06 -12.20 -1.33
CA LEU A 8 1.14 -12.57 -2.74
C LEU A 8 2.41 -13.39 -3.03
N TYR A 9 3.55 -12.96 -2.49
CA TYR A 9 4.81 -13.67 -2.67
C TYR A 9 4.78 -15.09 -2.05
N GLU A 10 4.18 -15.25 -0.87
CA GLU A 10 4.00 -16.54 -0.21
C GLU A 10 3.10 -17.50 -1.00
N GLN A 11 2.09 -16.96 -1.70
CA GLN A 11 1.15 -17.75 -2.51
C GLN A 11 1.72 -18.22 -3.86
N MET A 12 2.90 -17.74 -4.27
CA MET A 12 3.54 -18.16 -5.53
C MET A 12 4.32 -19.48 -5.35
N PRO A 13 4.21 -20.44 -6.30
CA PRO A 13 4.97 -21.69 -6.25
C PRO A 13 6.47 -21.45 -6.47
N GLU A 14 7.30 -22.33 -5.91
CA GLU A 14 8.73 -22.39 -6.22
C GLU A 14 8.96 -23.05 -7.59
N PRO A 15 9.87 -22.55 -8.44
CA PRO A 15 10.81 -21.42 -8.24
C PRO A 15 10.18 -20.04 -8.56
N LYS A 16 10.42 -19.06 -7.70
CA LYS A 16 9.95 -17.68 -7.86
C LYS A 16 11.12 -16.69 -7.79
N TYR A 17 11.05 -15.66 -8.62
CA TYR A 17 12.07 -14.61 -8.69
C TYR A 17 11.43 -13.23 -8.64
N VAL A 18 12.11 -12.28 -7.98
CA VAL A 18 11.62 -10.92 -7.75
C VAL A 18 12.56 -9.90 -8.40
N ILE A 19 12.01 -9.03 -9.24
CA ILE A 19 12.74 -7.88 -9.80
C ILE A 19 12.26 -6.61 -9.11
N ALA A 20 13.16 -5.87 -8.47
CA ALA A 20 12.85 -4.54 -7.94
C ALA A 20 13.00 -3.49 -9.04
N MET A 21 11.86 -3.01 -9.54
CA MET A 21 11.80 -2.02 -10.63
C MET A 21 11.60 -0.60 -10.09
N GLY A 22 12.52 0.29 -10.46
CA GLY A 22 12.45 1.71 -10.18
C GLY A 22 12.96 2.12 -8.80
N ALA A 23 13.36 3.38 -8.66
CA ALA A 23 14.03 3.90 -7.46
C ALA A 23 13.20 3.72 -6.18
N CYS A 24 11.87 3.79 -6.28
CA CYS A 24 10.96 3.61 -5.14
C CYS A 24 11.02 2.20 -4.54
N THR A 25 11.17 1.16 -5.36
CA THR A 25 11.22 -0.22 -4.85
C THR A 25 12.60 -0.61 -4.33
N ILE A 26 13.66 0.10 -4.73
CA ILE A 26 15.04 -0.17 -4.28
C ILE A 26 15.31 0.51 -2.94
N THR A 27 15.13 1.84 -2.85
CA THR A 27 15.49 2.64 -1.66
C THR A 27 14.35 3.48 -1.10
N GLY A 28 13.16 3.44 -1.73
CA GLY A 28 12.08 4.39 -1.47
C GLY A 28 12.11 5.62 -2.39
N GLY A 29 13.16 5.78 -3.21
CA GLY A 29 13.23 6.80 -4.26
C GLY A 29 13.05 8.21 -3.73
N MET A 30 12.22 9.01 -4.43
CA MET A 30 11.87 10.38 -4.02
C MET A 30 11.23 10.46 -2.64
N PHE A 31 10.56 9.39 -2.21
CA PHE A 31 9.90 9.39 -0.91
C PHE A 31 10.88 9.14 0.23
N SER A 32 12.14 8.73 -0.03
CA SER A 32 13.10 8.20 0.95
C SER A 32 13.35 9.05 2.21
N THR A 33 13.17 10.37 2.14
CA THR A 33 13.42 11.29 3.26
C THR A 33 12.18 11.54 4.12
N ASP A 34 11.07 12.00 3.53
CA ASP A 34 10.03 12.71 4.28
C ASP A 34 8.71 11.95 4.46
N SER A 35 8.59 10.73 3.95
CA SER A 35 7.34 9.95 4.07
C SER A 35 7.30 8.99 5.27
N TYR A 36 6.23 9.08 6.07
CA TYR A 36 6.02 8.27 7.27
C TYR A 36 5.45 6.87 7.00
N SER A 37 4.78 6.67 5.87
CA SER A 37 3.98 5.46 5.58
C SER A 37 4.63 4.49 4.59
N THR A 38 5.69 4.91 3.91
CA THR A 38 6.28 4.12 2.81
C THR A 38 7.43 3.26 3.30
N VAL A 39 7.50 2.02 2.81
CA VAL A 39 8.64 1.13 3.09
C VAL A 39 9.84 1.55 2.24
N ARG A 40 11.01 1.72 2.89
CA ARG A 40 12.29 2.05 2.24
C ARG A 40 12.92 0.81 1.62
N GLY A 41 12.47 0.49 0.42
CA GLY A 41 12.94 -0.67 -0.33
C GLY A 41 12.12 -1.94 -0.06
N VAL A 42 11.86 -2.70 -1.12
CA VAL A 42 11.08 -3.94 -1.08
C VAL A 42 11.89 -5.11 -0.50
N ASP A 43 13.22 -4.98 -0.50
CA ASP A 43 14.17 -5.97 0.04
C ASP A 43 13.99 -6.22 1.54
N LYS A 44 13.35 -5.29 2.25
CA LYS A 44 12.98 -5.47 3.67
C LYS A 44 11.83 -6.45 3.88
N LEU A 45 11.05 -6.73 2.83
CA LEU A 45 9.84 -7.55 2.89
C LEU A 45 10.04 -8.89 2.22
N ILE A 46 10.63 -8.89 1.02
CA ILE A 46 10.83 -10.08 0.18
C ILE A 46 12.22 -10.04 -0.44
N PRO A 47 12.86 -11.21 -0.66
CA PRO A 47 14.19 -11.26 -1.25
C PRO A 47 14.15 -10.83 -2.72
N VAL A 48 15.02 -9.91 -3.11
CA VAL A 48 15.12 -9.38 -4.48
C VAL A 48 16.25 -10.05 -5.24
N ASP A 49 15.98 -10.48 -6.48
CA ASP A 49 16.98 -11.12 -7.34
C ASP A 49 17.76 -10.15 -8.22
N VAL A 50 17.07 -9.16 -8.77
CA VAL A 50 17.63 -8.18 -9.71
C VAL A 50 17.07 -6.81 -9.40
N TYR A 51 17.96 -5.83 -9.35
CA TYR A 51 17.64 -4.42 -9.15
C TYR A 51 17.68 -3.66 -10.48
N LEU A 52 16.60 -2.94 -10.79
CA LEU A 52 16.47 -2.11 -11.98
C LEU A 52 16.27 -0.63 -11.58
N PRO A 53 17.32 0.20 -11.59
CA PRO A 53 17.18 1.62 -11.27
C PRO A 53 16.45 2.39 -12.38
N GLY A 54 15.73 3.44 -11.99
CA GLY A 54 15.01 4.35 -12.89
C GLY A 54 13.79 5.01 -12.24
N CYS A 55 13.31 6.13 -12.79
CA CYS A 55 12.12 6.81 -12.26
C CYS A 55 11.36 7.59 -13.38
N PRO A 56 10.61 6.90 -14.27
CA PRO A 56 10.54 5.46 -14.46
C PRO A 56 11.73 4.92 -15.29
N PRO A 57 12.08 3.62 -15.17
CA PRO A 57 13.12 3.03 -16.02
C PRO A 57 12.67 2.97 -17.48
N LYS A 58 13.63 3.14 -18.41
CA LYS A 58 13.38 3.00 -19.84
C LYS A 58 13.00 1.55 -20.21
N PRO A 59 12.17 1.32 -21.24
CA PRO A 59 11.75 -0.02 -21.63
C PRO A 59 12.94 -0.93 -22.01
N GLU A 60 14.00 -0.38 -22.60
CA GLU A 60 15.21 -1.15 -22.92
C GLU A 60 15.91 -1.67 -21.66
N ALA A 61 15.88 -0.88 -20.58
CA ALA A 61 16.46 -1.28 -19.30
C ALA A 61 15.65 -2.42 -18.63
N VAL A 62 14.34 -2.49 -18.88
CA VAL A 62 13.49 -3.61 -18.45
C VAL A 62 13.90 -4.89 -19.17
N ILE A 63 14.14 -4.82 -20.49
CA ILE A 63 14.60 -5.97 -21.29
C ILE A 63 15.99 -6.45 -20.82
N ASP A 64 16.89 -5.52 -20.49
CA ASP A 64 18.20 -5.85 -19.91
C ASP A 64 18.06 -6.53 -18.54
N ALA A 65 17.16 -6.05 -17.67
CA ALA A 65 16.90 -6.68 -16.38
C ALA A 65 16.37 -8.12 -16.51
N ILE A 66 15.46 -8.36 -17.47
CA ILE A 66 14.97 -9.72 -17.78
C ILE A 66 16.11 -10.60 -18.31
N THR A 67 16.99 -10.05 -19.16
CA THR A 67 18.16 -10.76 -19.68
C THR A 67 19.14 -11.13 -18.56
N LYS A 68 19.36 -10.22 -17.61
CA LYS A 68 20.16 -10.47 -16.40
C LYS A 68 19.54 -11.57 -15.53
N LEU A 69 18.22 -11.54 -15.34
CA LEU A 69 17.52 -12.58 -14.59
C LEU A 69 17.68 -13.95 -15.26
N ARG A 70 17.50 -14.04 -16.59
CA ARG A 70 17.72 -15.30 -17.34
C ARG A 70 19.14 -15.85 -17.13
N LYS A 71 20.17 -14.98 -17.15
CA LYS A 71 21.56 -15.36 -16.88
C LYS A 71 21.78 -15.85 -15.44
N LYS A 72 21.05 -15.29 -14.47
CA LYS A 72 21.09 -15.73 -13.07
C LYS A 72 20.50 -17.14 -12.95
N ILE A 73 19.31 -17.36 -13.52
CA ILE A 73 18.63 -18.66 -13.51
C ILE A 73 19.48 -19.74 -14.20
N SER A 74 20.17 -19.42 -15.30
CA SER A 74 21.01 -20.39 -16.01
C SER A 74 22.26 -20.81 -15.23
N ARG A 75 22.68 -20.04 -14.22
CA ARG A 75 23.86 -20.32 -13.39
C ARG A 75 23.53 -21.06 -12.10
N GLU A 76 22.25 -21.11 -11.74
CA GLU A 76 21.78 -21.67 -10.47
C GLU A 76 21.79 -23.20 -10.52
N ILE A 77 22.39 -23.83 -9.51
CA ILE A 77 22.53 -25.29 -9.40
C ILE A 77 21.36 -25.82 -8.56
N TYR A 78 20.91 -27.06 -8.83
CA TYR A 78 19.77 -27.68 -8.16
C TYR A 78 19.88 -27.71 -6.62
N GLU A 79 21.09 -27.92 -6.08
CA GLU A 79 21.34 -28.01 -4.63
C GLU A 79 21.07 -26.69 -3.87
N ASP A 80 21.25 -25.53 -4.52
CA ASP A 80 20.95 -24.24 -3.90
C ASP A 80 19.44 -24.07 -3.61
N ARG A 81 18.57 -24.78 -4.35
CA ARG A 81 17.11 -24.78 -4.12
C ARG A 81 16.69 -25.50 -2.86
N ILE A 82 17.46 -26.50 -2.42
CA ILE A 82 17.12 -27.26 -1.20
C ILE A 82 17.32 -26.36 0.04
N ARG A 83 18.28 -25.44 -0.02
CA ARG A 83 18.59 -24.50 1.08
C ARG A 83 17.63 -23.33 1.21
N SER A 84 16.82 -23.01 0.19
CA SER A 84 15.87 -21.89 0.26
C SER A 84 14.58 -22.22 1.02
N GLN A 85 14.39 -23.48 1.44
CA GLN A 85 13.23 -23.85 2.23
C GLN A 85 13.27 -23.09 3.57
N GLN A 86 12.30 -22.22 3.76
CA GLN A 86 12.16 -21.37 4.93
C GLN A 86 12.01 -22.27 6.18
N GLU A 87 13.00 -22.22 7.08
CA GLU A 87 12.94 -22.98 8.32
C GLU A 87 11.81 -22.46 9.22
N ASN A 88 10.88 -23.34 9.59
CA ASN A 88 9.74 -22.99 10.43
C ASN A 88 10.17 -22.87 11.91
N ARG A 89 10.69 -21.70 12.29
CA ARG A 89 10.96 -21.35 13.70
C ARG A 89 9.71 -20.72 14.31
N CYS A 90 8.87 -21.54 14.92
CA CYS A 90 7.65 -21.09 15.58
C CYS A 90 7.90 -20.77 17.06
N PHE A 91 7.49 -19.58 17.50
CA PHE A 91 7.49 -19.18 18.90
C PHE A 91 6.09 -18.71 19.30
N THR A 92 5.62 -19.16 20.47
CA THR A 92 4.31 -18.80 20.99
C THR A 92 4.48 -17.98 22.27
N THR A 93 3.87 -16.79 22.33
CA THR A 93 3.86 -15.93 23.52
C THR A 93 2.44 -15.45 23.79
N SER A 94 2.00 -15.48 25.05
CA SER A 94 0.68 -14.97 25.47
C SER A 94 0.69 -13.44 25.58
N HIS A 95 -0.40 -12.79 25.17
CA HIS A 95 -0.54 -11.32 25.20
C HIS A 95 -1.85 -10.91 25.88
N LYS A 96 -1.88 -9.70 26.47
CA LYS A 96 -3.07 -9.10 27.13
C LYS A 96 -3.68 -7.94 26.31
N PHE A 97 -3.63 -8.02 24.98
CA PHE A 97 -4.28 -7.04 24.11
C PHE A 97 -5.79 -7.22 24.12
N ARG A 98 -6.52 -6.11 23.99
CA ARG A 98 -7.99 -6.13 23.81
C ARG A 98 -8.29 -6.37 22.33
N VAL A 99 -9.21 -7.29 22.05
CA VAL A 99 -9.68 -7.55 20.68
C VAL A 99 -10.64 -6.44 20.26
N GLY A 100 -10.29 -5.71 19.20
CA GLY A 100 -11.15 -4.68 18.61
C GLY A 100 -12.08 -5.25 17.53
N CYS A 101 -13.21 -4.59 17.29
CA CYS A 101 -14.11 -4.90 16.17
C CYS A 101 -13.48 -4.47 14.83
N SER A 102 -13.81 -5.17 13.73
CA SER A 102 -13.38 -4.78 12.38
C SER A 102 -13.96 -3.41 12.01
N THR A 103 -13.12 -2.52 11.49
CA THR A 103 -13.54 -1.19 11.01
C THR A 103 -14.15 -1.23 9.61
N HIS A 104 -13.90 -2.29 8.84
CA HIS A 104 -14.36 -2.42 7.46
C HIS A 104 -15.45 -3.50 7.36
N THR A 105 -16.70 -3.10 7.63
CA THR A 105 -17.87 -4.02 7.67
C THR A 105 -18.49 -4.27 6.29
N GLY A 106 -18.09 -3.52 5.26
CA GLY A 106 -18.60 -3.70 3.88
C GLY A 106 -19.99 -3.11 3.63
N ASN A 107 -20.57 -2.43 4.61
CA ASN A 107 -21.90 -1.80 4.54
C ASN A 107 -21.85 -0.37 4.00
N TYR A 108 -21.11 -0.15 2.90
CA TYR A 108 -20.96 1.18 2.29
C TYR A 108 -22.32 1.77 1.86
N ASP A 109 -23.23 0.93 1.37
CA ASP A 109 -24.55 1.36 0.89
C ASP A 109 -25.58 1.61 2.02
N GLN A 110 -25.33 1.11 3.24
CA GLN A 110 -26.25 1.27 4.38
C GLN A 110 -25.95 2.54 5.21
N GLU A 111 -24.76 3.13 5.10
CA GLU A 111 -24.37 4.37 5.78
C GLU A 111 -24.93 5.66 5.13
N LEU A 112 -25.64 5.55 4.00
CA LEU A 112 -26.43 6.66 3.44
C LEU A 112 -27.63 7.06 4.32
N LEU A 113 -27.91 6.31 5.37
CA LEU A 113 -28.80 6.74 6.45
C LEU A 113 -28.05 7.64 7.44
N TYR A 114 -27.52 8.75 6.93
CA TYR A 114 -27.17 9.89 7.77
C TYR A 114 -28.50 10.45 8.31
N GLN A 115 -28.95 9.96 9.46
CA GLN A 115 -29.98 10.64 10.22
C GLN A 115 -29.32 11.93 10.72
N PRO A 116 -29.72 13.13 10.23
CA PRO A 116 -29.23 14.36 10.84
C PRO A 116 -29.56 14.32 12.34
N PRO A 117 -28.73 14.90 13.22
CA PRO A 117 -29.08 15.01 14.62
C PRO A 117 -30.45 15.67 14.70
N SER A 118 -31.37 15.05 15.43
CA SER A 118 -32.71 15.55 15.71
C SER A 118 -32.70 17.06 15.86
N THR A 119 -33.33 17.79 14.94
CA THR A 119 -33.59 19.23 15.07
C THR A 119 -34.58 19.43 16.22
N SER A 120 -34.10 19.30 17.44
CA SER A 120 -34.73 19.89 18.61
C SER A 120 -34.10 21.27 18.81
N GLU A 121 -34.89 22.28 18.47
CA GLU A 121 -34.83 23.67 18.96
C GLU A 121 -33.85 24.64 18.31
N ILE A 122 -34.20 25.12 17.10
CA ILE A 122 -33.79 26.47 16.66
C ILE A 122 -35.04 27.17 16.07
N PRO A 123 -35.45 28.36 16.57
CA PRO A 123 -36.61 29.07 16.03
C PRO A 123 -36.39 29.53 14.58
N PRO A 124 -37.44 29.53 13.73
CA PRO A 124 -37.33 29.77 12.28
C PRO A 124 -36.91 31.20 11.88
N GLU A 125 -36.80 32.12 12.84
CA GLU A 125 -36.52 33.54 12.58
C GLU A 125 -35.03 33.81 12.22
N ILE A 126 -34.10 32.99 12.70
CA ILE A 126 -32.66 33.15 12.42
C ILE A 126 -32.33 32.70 10.99
N PHE A 127 -33.08 31.75 10.45
CA PHE A 127 -32.81 31.15 9.12
C PHE A 127 -33.15 32.12 7.97
N PHE A 128 -34.21 32.93 8.12
CA PHE A 128 -34.59 33.91 7.10
C PHE A 128 -33.65 35.12 7.03
N LYS A 129 -33.05 35.51 8.16
CA LYS A 129 -32.12 36.66 8.22
C LYS A 129 -30.78 36.37 7.57
N TYR A 130 -30.31 35.12 7.62
CA TYR A 130 -29.07 34.71 6.96
C TYR A 130 -29.23 34.67 5.43
N LYS A 131 -30.35 34.14 4.93
CA LYS A 131 -30.61 34.02 3.49
C LYS A 131 -30.75 35.37 2.78
N SER A 132 -31.32 36.39 3.45
CA SER A 132 -31.42 37.74 2.90
C SER A 132 -30.08 38.49 2.87
N SER A 133 -29.16 38.19 3.79
CA SER A 133 -27.82 38.80 3.82
C SER A 133 -26.88 38.26 2.73
N VAL A 134 -27.03 36.99 2.33
CA VAL A 134 -26.15 36.36 1.33
C VAL A 134 -26.58 36.70 -0.11
N ALA A 135 -27.86 37.02 -0.34
CA ALA A 135 -28.36 37.35 -1.67
C ALA A 135 -27.98 38.76 -2.18
N SER A 136 -27.41 39.64 -1.34
CA SER A 136 -27.15 41.05 -1.68
C SER A 136 -25.70 41.38 -2.06
N HIS A 137 -24.79 40.41 -2.13
CA HIS A 137 -23.35 40.69 -2.35
C HIS A 137 -22.72 40.15 -3.65
N GLU A 138 -23.50 39.67 -4.62
CA GLU A 138 -23.02 39.36 -5.97
C GLU A 138 -23.83 40.14 -7.02
N LEU A 139 -23.41 41.37 -7.33
CA LEU A 139 -23.59 42.06 -8.62
C LEU A 139 -22.98 43.47 -8.57
N VAL A 140 -21.67 43.60 -8.78
CA VAL A 140 -21.02 44.81 -9.32
C VAL A 140 -19.84 44.35 -10.18
N ASN A 141 -19.94 44.66 -11.48
CA ASN A 141 -18.83 44.71 -12.45
C ASN A 141 -17.85 45.83 -12.09
#